data_AF-A0A7C3K137-F1
#
_entry.id   AF-A0A7C3K137-F1
#
_cell.length_a   1.000
_cell.length_b   1.000
_cell.length_c   1.000
_cell.angle_alpha   90.00
_cell.angle_beta   90.00
_cell.angle_gamma   90.00
#
_symmetry.space_group_name_H-M   'P 1'
#
loop_
_entity.id
_entity.type
_entity.pdbx_description
1 polymer ?
#
loop_
_entity_poly.entity_id
_entity_poly.type
_entity_poly.pdbx_seq_one_letter_code
_entity_poly.pdbx_strand_id
1 'polypeptide(L)'
;MEFINREKELAFLEGKWREKKPQLIVLWGKRRIGKTELVKQFIKGKPHIYFLSESTSESDQLRRFSSAVGRFFKEPLLETRG
;
A
#
# COMPACT_ATOMS: atom_id res chain seq x y z
N MET A 1 17.26 11.52 -5.52
CA MET A 1 16.44 12.58 -4.90
C MET A 1 16.35 12.28 -3.42
N GLU A 2 16.68 13.25 -2.58
CA GLU A 2 16.64 13.11 -1.13
C GLU A 2 15.19 13.27 -0.63
N PHE A 3 14.76 12.43 0.32
CA PHE A 3 13.45 12.56 0.95
C PHE A 3 13.58 13.46 2.18
N ILE A 4 13.07 14.68 2.08
CA ILE A 4 13.23 15.71 3.10
C ILE A 4 11.96 15.82 3.94
N ASN A 5 12.11 15.95 5.26
CA ASN A 5 11.03 16.07 6.24
C ASN A 5 10.20 14.77 6.36
N ARG A 6 9.04 14.81 7.06
CA ARG A 6 8.13 13.69 7.32
C ARG A 6 8.66 12.60 8.25
N GLU A 7 9.70 12.91 9.02
CA GLU A 7 10.31 11.97 9.98
C GLU A 7 9.29 11.47 11.01
N LYS A 8 8.42 12.35 11.51
CA LYS A 8 7.40 12.00 12.50
C LYS A 8 6.35 11.04 11.94
N GLU A 9 5.85 11.31 10.74
CA GLU A 9 4.86 10.47 10.07
C GLU A 9 5.46 9.12 9.67
N LEU A 10 6.70 9.11 9.19
CA LEU A 10 7.40 7.87 8.86
C LEU A 10 7.65 7.05 10.14
N ALA A 11 8.14 7.67 11.22
CA ALA A 11 8.35 7.01 12.50
C ALA A 11 7.04 6.44 13.09
N PHE A 12 5.91 7.14 12.92
CA PHE A 12 4.59 6.63 13.29
C PHE A 12 4.24 5.35 12.52
N LEU A 13 4.40 5.36 11.19
CA LEU A 13 4.14 4.19 10.35
C LEU A 13 5.08 3.02 10.68
N GLU A 14 6.37 3.28 10.93
CA GLU A 14 7.34 2.27 11.36
C GLU A 14 7.05 1.69 12.74
N GLY A 15 6.57 2.53 13.67
CA GLY A 15 6.09 2.07 14.98
C GLY A 15 4.92 1.10 14.81
N LYS A 16 3.93 1.50 14.01
CA LYS A 16 2.74 0.71 13.71
C LYS A 16 3.05 -0.62 13.03
N TRP A 17 3.97 -0.63 12.06
CA TRP A 17 4.43 -1.85 11.38
C TRP A 17 5.06 -2.89 12.32
N ARG A 18 5.71 -2.46 13.41
CA ARG A 18 6.34 -3.37 14.38
C ARG A 18 5.35 -4.00 15.35
N GLU A 19 4.14 -3.45 15.47
CA GLU A 19 3.09 -4.03 16.30
C GLU A 19 2.52 -5.28 15.64
N LYS A 20 2.39 -6.40 16.38
CA LYS A 20 1.83 -7.67 15.86
C LYS A 20 0.30 -7.69 15.80
N LYS A 21 -0.35 -6.54 15.63
CA LYS A 21 -1.81 -6.41 15.62
C LYS A 21 -2.30 -5.90 14.25
N PRO A 22 -3.45 -6.38 13.75
CA PRO A 22 -4.06 -5.83 12.54
C PRO A 22 -4.39 -4.34 12.70
N GLN A 23 -4.13 -3.55 11.66
CA GLN A 23 -4.36 -2.10 11.68
C GLN A 23 -4.87 -1.58 10.33
N LEU A 24 -5.75 -0.59 10.38
CA LEU A 24 -6.20 0.19 9.23
C LEU A 24 -5.77 1.65 9.46
N ILE A 25 -4.90 2.17 8.59
CA ILE A 25 -4.37 3.53 8.68
C ILE A 25 -4.83 4.34 7.46
N VAL A 26 -5.53 5.44 7.70
CA VAL A 26 -5.98 6.36 6.66
C VAL A 26 -5.08 7.58 6.62
N LEU A 27 -4.32 7.74 5.54
CA LEU A 27 -3.49 8.93 5.30
C LEU A 27 -4.27 9.97 4.47
N TRP A 28 -4.59 11.10 5.06
CA TRP A 28 -5.37 12.17 4.43
C TRP A 28 -4.60 13.51 4.39
N GLY A 29 -5.11 14.46 3.61
CA GLY A 29 -4.54 15.82 3.49
C GLY A 29 -4.65 16.40 2.08
N LYS A 30 -4.20 17.65 1.89
CA LYS A 30 -4.29 18.36 0.60
C LYS A 30 -3.63 17.60 -0.57
N ARG A 31 -4.13 17.82 -1.80
CA ARG A 31 -3.55 17.25 -3.03
C ARG A 31 -2.08 17.71 -3.16
N ARG A 32 -1.20 16.82 -3.61
CA ARG A 32 0.25 17.07 -3.82
C ARG A 32 1.10 17.39 -2.58
N ILE A 33 0.62 17.13 -1.36
CA ILE A 33 1.40 17.33 -0.13
C ILE A 33 2.45 16.23 0.17
N GLY A 34 2.66 15.28 -0.76
CA GLY A 34 3.66 14.22 -0.61
C GLY A 34 3.18 12.92 0.05
N LYS A 35 1.88 12.70 0.23
CA LYS A 35 1.34 11.44 0.81
C LYS A 35 1.80 10.18 0.07
N THR A 36 1.73 10.21 -1.27
CA THR A 36 2.17 9.09 -2.12
C THR A 36 3.65 8.80 -1.92
N GLU A 37 4.47 9.84 -1.79
CA GLU A 37 5.90 9.67 -1.57
C GLU A 37 6.19 9.11 -0.18
N LEU A 38 5.49 9.58 0.86
CA LEU A 38 5.58 9.01 2.21
C LEU A 38 5.28 7.50 2.22
N VAL A 39 4.20 7.06 1.54
CA VAL A 39 3.87 5.63 1.43
C VAL A 39 4.97 4.87 0.70
N LYS A 40 5.48 5.41 -0.42
CA LYS A 40 6.57 4.79 -1.19
C LYS A 40 7.84 4.66 -0.36
N GLN A 41 8.18 5.63 0.49
CA GLN A 41 9.32 5.53 1.39
C GLN A 41 9.09 4.49 2.48
N PHE A 42 7.90 4.50 3.11
CA PHE A 42 7.54 3.57 4.17
C PHE A 42 7.58 2.09 3.74
N ILE A 43 7.15 1.77 2.51
CA ILE A 43 7.08 0.39 2.04
C ILE A 43 8.42 -0.15 1.48
N LYS A 44 9.45 0.68 1.34
CA LYS A 44 10.77 0.25 0.84
C LYS A 44 11.35 -0.85 1.73
N GLY A 45 11.83 -1.92 1.10
CA GLY A 45 12.44 -3.05 1.79
C GLY A 45 11.46 -3.92 2.60
N LYS A 46 10.14 -3.70 2.47
CA LYS A 46 9.11 -4.47 3.17
C LYS A 46 8.31 -5.32 2.19
N PRO A 47 7.83 -6.50 2.60
CA PRO A 47 6.86 -7.25 1.80
C PRO A 47 5.54 -6.47 1.80
N HIS A 48 5.12 -5.99 0.63
CA HIS A 48 3.92 -5.16 0.47
C HIS A 48 3.22 -5.41 -0.87
N ILE A 49 1.92 -5.09 -0.90
CA ILE A 49 1.14 -4.94 -2.13
C ILE A 49 0.87 -3.44 -2.29
N TYR A 50 1.38 -2.85 -3.37
CA TYR A 50 1.07 -1.47 -3.73
C TYR A 50 -0.04 -1.46 -4.79
N PHE A 51 -1.24 -1.07 -4.40
CA PHE A 51 -2.40 -0.99 -5.29
C PHE A 51 -2.82 0.47 -5.48
N LEU A 52 -2.80 0.93 -6.73
CA LEU A 52 -3.31 2.24 -7.11
C LEU A 52 -4.68 2.06 -7.75
N SER A 53 -5.73 2.56 -7.09
CA SER A 53 -7.06 2.58 -7.68
C SER A 53 -7.08 3.50 -8.90
N GLU A 54 -7.63 2.98 -10.00
CA GLU A 54 -7.83 3.70 -11.25
C GLU A 54 -9.32 3.85 -11.53
N SER A 55 -9.70 4.88 -12.28
CA SER A 55 -11.08 5.09 -12.73
C SER A 55 -11.48 4.05 -13.79
N THR A 56 -11.68 2.82 -13.34
CA THR A 56 -12.08 1.64 -14.12
C THR A 56 -13.27 0.95 -13.44
N SER A 57 -13.89 -0.02 -14.10
CA SER A 57 -15.01 -0.76 -13.53
C SER A 57 -14.61 -1.44 -12.22
N GLU A 58 -15.57 -1.61 -11.30
CA GLU A 58 -15.32 -2.29 -10.02
C GLU A 58 -14.82 -3.73 -10.24
N SER A 59 -15.35 -4.43 -11.25
CA SER A 59 -14.92 -5.77 -11.61
C SER A 59 -13.47 -5.82 -12.11
N ASP A 60 -13.04 -4.83 -12.91
CA ASP A 60 -11.65 -4.73 -13.34
C ASP A 60 -10.71 -4.39 -12.16
N GLN A 61 -11.14 -3.50 -11.25
CA GLN A 61 -10.36 -3.19 -10.04
C GLN A 61 -10.19 -4.41 -9.15
N LEU A 62 -11.28 -5.14 -8.89
CA LEU A 62 -11.26 -6.36 -8.10
C LEU A 62 -10.35 -7.41 -8.73
N ARG A 63 -10.51 -7.72 -10.02
CA ARG A 63 -9.66 -8.69 -10.73
C ARG A 63 -8.18 -8.36 -10.61
N ARG A 64 -7.81 -7.08 -10.78
CA ARG A 64 -6.42 -6.61 -10.65
C ARG A 64 -5.89 -6.73 -9.23
N PHE A 65 -6.72 -6.40 -8.24
CA PHE A 65 -6.37 -6.54 -6.83
C PHE A 65 -6.19 -8.02 -6.46
N SER A 66 -7.15 -8.89 -6.81
CA SER A 66 -7.08 -10.35 -6.64
C SER A 66 -5.80 -10.92 -7.25
N SER A 67 -5.49 -10.53 -8.48
CA SER A 67 -4.26 -10.95 -9.18
C SER A 67 -2.98 -10.45 -8.50
N ALA A 68 -3.00 -9.28 -7.85
CA ALA A 68 -1.84 -8.77 -7.11
C ALA A 68 -1.66 -9.51 -5.78
N VAL A 69 -2.76 -9.83 -5.09
CA VAL A 69 -2.77 -10.63 -3.86
C VAL A 69 -2.32 -12.06 -4.13
N GLY A 70 -2.87 -12.72 -5.17
CA GLY A 70 -2.49 -14.07 -5.58
C GLY A 70 -1.00 -14.19 -5.84
N ARG A 71 -0.43 -13.28 -6.63
CA ARG A 71 1.01 -13.25 -6.91
C ARG A 71 1.87 -13.02 -5.66
N PHE A 72 1.43 -12.16 -4.76
CA PHE A 72 2.18 -11.84 -3.54
C PHE A 72 2.24 -13.02 -2.56
N PHE A 73 1.12 -13.71 -2.37
CA PHE A 73 1.04 -14.89 -1.49
C PHE A 73 1.38 -16.21 -2.19
N LYS A 74 1.61 -16.19 -3.51
CA LYS A 74 1.80 -17.38 -4.36
C LYS A 74 0.61 -18.34 -4.27
N GLU A 75 -0.60 -17.79 -4.32
CA GLU A 75 -1.86 -18.53 -4.21
C GLU A 75 -2.57 -18.60 -5.58
N PRO A 76 -2.46 -19.73 -6.32
CA PRO A 76 -2.98 -19.86 -7.68
C PRO A 76 -4.50 -19.74 -7.79
N LEU A 77 -5.25 -20.02 -6.71
CA LEU A 77 -6.70 -19.92 -6.72
C LEU A 77 -7.18 -18.47 -6.89
N LEU A 78 -6.43 -17.50 -6.35
CA LEU A 78 -6.76 -16.08 -6.48
C LEU A 78 -6.40 -15.51 -7.87
N GLU A 79 -5.49 -16.16 -8.60
CA GLU A 79 -5.13 -15.76 -9.97
C GLU A 79 -6.13 -16.29 -11.02
N THR A 80 -6.78 -17.41 -10.72
CA THR A 80 -7.65 -18.12 -11.69
C THR A 80 -9.13 -17.82 -11.53
N ARG A 81 -9.58 -17.40 -10.34
CA ARG A 81 -11.01 -17.21 -10.02
C ARG A 81 -11.37 -15.81 -9.48
N GLY A 82 -10.38 -14.92 -9.32
CA GLY A 82 -10.54 -13.62 -8.67
C GLY A 82 -10.79 -12.44 -9.59
#